data_AF-A0A0S9PYR7-F1
#
_entry.id   AF-A0A0S9PYR7-F1
#
_cell.length_a   1.000
_cell.length_b   1.000
_cell.length_c   1.000
_cell.angle_alpha   90.00
_cell.angle_beta   90.00
_cell.angle_gamma   90.00
#
_symmetry.space_group_name_H-M   'P 1'
#
loop_
_entity.id
_entity.type
_entity.pdbx_description
1 polymer ?
#
loop_
_entity_poly.entity_id
_entity_poly.type
_entity_poly.pdbx_seq_one_letter_code
_entity_poly.pdbx_strand_id
1 'polypeptide(L)'
;MPLDAPAGTTGPAGTLALDHAATDAAVADLRDTAADLARSRARLGREVDVLLDAVWRGRAADSFAVAWADWAGAADAVVVALDETADRIARHHRDVTDLDVGVADGLAALAARLDGSGVGGPR
;
A
#
# COMPACT_ATOMS: atom_id res chain seq x y z
N MET A 1 7.56 8.90 24.12
CA MET A 1 6.46 8.91 23.14
C MET A 1 6.11 7.46 22.84
N PRO A 2 5.10 6.86 23.50
CA PRO A 2 4.74 5.48 23.24
C PRO A 2 3.91 5.38 21.96
N LEU A 3 4.29 4.46 21.07
CA LEU A 3 3.50 4.03 19.92
C LEU A 3 2.36 3.16 20.44
N ASP A 4 1.12 3.65 20.33
CA ASP A 4 -0.07 2.84 20.52
C ASP A 4 -0.17 1.82 19.38
N ALA A 5 -0.16 0.54 19.73
CA ALA A 5 -0.43 -0.54 18.79
C ALA A 5 -1.94 -0.61 18.51
N PRO A 6 -2.40 -0.82 17.27
CA PRO A 6 -3.83 -1.00 17.01
C PRO A 6 -4.29 -2.32 17.63
N ALA A 7 -5.28 -2.22 18.51
CA ALA A 7 -5.95 -3.34 19.13
C ALA A 7 -6.70 -4.16 18.07
N GLY A 8 -6.08 -5.25 17.60
CA GLY A 8 -6.75 -6.26 16.80
C GLY A 8 -7.94 -6.82 17.57
N THR A 9 -9.15 -6.56 17.08
CA THR A 9 -10.38 -7.06 17.69
C THR A 9 -10.62 -8.49 17.21
N THR A 10 -10.20 -9.46 18.01
CA THR A 10 -10.43 -10.89 17.74
C THR A 10 -11.92 -11.22 17.91
N GLY A 11 -12.65 -11.32 16.80
CA GLY A 11 -14.02 -11.85 16.77
C GLY A 11 -14.08 -13.36 17.05
N PRO A 12 -15.26 -13.91 17.42
CA PRO A 12 -15.41 -15.33 17.73
C PRO A 12 -15.04 -16.20 16.52
N ALA A 13 -14.12 -17.14 16.73
CA ALA A 13 -13.74 -18.23 15.83
C ALA A 13 -13.74 -17.90 14.31
N GLY A 14 -12.64 -17.29 13.84
CA GLY A 14 -12.22 -17.42 12.44
C GLY A 14 -12.84 -16.45 11.44
N THR A 15 -13.33 -15.28 11.86
CA THR A 15 -13.66 -14.20 10.92
C THR A 15 -12.58 -13.12 11.02
N LEU A 16 -11.76 -13.03 9.98
CA LEU A 16 -10.72 -12.00 9.84
C LEU A 16 -11.44 -10.71 9.43
N ALA A 17 -11.88 -9.91 10.39
CA ALA A 17 -12.46 -8.60 10.11
C ALA A 17 -11.33 -7.69 9.60
N LEU A 18 -11.24 -7.53 8.28
CA LEU A 18 -10.34 -6.56 7.69
C LEU A 18 -10.88 -5.16 7.97
N ASP A 19 -10.05 -4.33 8.61
CA ASP A 19 -10.32 -2.91 8.70
C ASP A 19 -10.02 -2.27 7.34
N HIS A 20 -11.08 -2.07 6.54
CA HIS A 20 -10.97 -1.51 5.20
C HIS A 20 -10.43 -0.07 5.24
N ALA A 21 -10.85 0.72 6.23
CA ALA A 21 -10.38 2.09 6.38
C ALA A 21 -8.89 2.14 6.74
N ALA A 22 -8.41 1.26 7.61
CA ALA A 22 -6.99 1.17 7.93
C ALA A 22 -6.16 0.70 6.73
N THR A 23 -6.70 -0.20 5.90
CA THR A 23 -6.01 -0.66 4.68
C THR A 23 -5.90 0.45 3.64
N ASP A 24 -6.99 1.19 3.39
CA ASP A 24 -6.99 2.33 2.48
C ASP A 24 -6.04 3.44 2.96
N ALA A 25 -6.01 3.72 4.27
CA ALA A 25 -5.07 4.66 4.86
C ALA A 25 -3.62 4.23 4.66
N ALA A 26 -3.30 2.95 4.89
CA ALA A 26 -1.94 2.44 4.67
C ALA A 26 -1.49 2.54 3.20
N VAL A 27 -2.41 2.30 2.26
CA VAL A 27 -2.14 2.47 0.82
C VAL A 27 -1.87 3.95 0.49
N ALA A 28 -2.65 4.87 1.05
CA ALA A 28 -2.44 6.30 0.87
C ALA A 28 -1.09 6.74 1.44
N ASP A 29 -0.76 6.34 2.66
CA ASP A 29 0.51 6.67 3.33
C ASP A 29 1.73 6.19 2.54
N LEU A 30 1.68 4.98 1.96
CA LEU A 30 2.76 4.46 1.11
C LEU A 30 2.96 5.32 -0.14
N ARG A 31 1.87 5.72 -0.79
CA ARG A 31 1.92 6.55 -2.01
C ARG A 31 2.41 7.96 -1.71
N ASP A 32 1.96 8.55 -0.62
CA ASP A 32 2.42 9.87 -0.17
C ASP A 32 3.91 9.84 0.17
N THR A 33 4.36 8.78 0.86
CA THR A 33 5.78 8.56 1.16
C THR A 33 6.62 8.41 -0.11
N ALA A 34 6.14 7.63 -1.09
CA ALA A 34 6.80 7.47 -2.39
C ALA A 34 6.92 8.81 -3.12
N ALA A 35 5.84 9.60 -3.15
CA ALA A 35 5.81 10.92 -3.77
C ALA A 35 6.74 11.92 -3.10
N ASP A 36 6.80 11.93 -1.75
CA ASP A 36 7.73 12.75 -0.99
C ASP A 36 9.19 12.40 -1.29
N LEU A 37 9.52 11.10 -1.29
CA LEU A 37 10.85 10.62 -1.60
C LEU A 37 11.27 11.00 -3.03
N ALA A 38 10.38 10.80 -4.02
CA ALA A 38 10.62 11.17 -5.40
C ALA A 38 10.86 12.68 -5.56
N ARG A 39 10.05 13.53 -4.90
CA ARG A 39 10.25 14.98 -4.89
C ARG A 39 11.58 15.38 -4.26
N SER A 40 11.94 14.78 -3.14
CA SER A 40 13.21 15.03 -2.44
C SER A 40 14.40 14.64 -3.32
N ARG A 41 14.37 13.43 -3.92
CA ARG A 41 15.39 12.96 -4.86
C ARG A 41 15.54 13.88 -6.06
N ALA A 42 14.43 14.29 -6.68
CA ALA A 42 14.47 15.20 -7.83
C ALA A 42 15.08 16.56 -7.47
N ARG A 43 14.75 17.08 -6.28
CA ARG A 43 15.35 18.32 -5.77
C ARG A 43 16.85 18.19 -5.57
N LEU A 44 17.31 17.16 -4.85
CA LEU A 44 18.72 16.93 -4.60
C LEU A 44 19.50 16.69 -5.91
N GLY A 45 18.86 16.05 -6.91
CA GLY A 45 19.41 15.91 -8.25
C GLY A 45 19.83 17.25 -8.85
N ARG A 46 18.91 18.22 -8.87
CA ARG A 46 19.21 19.56 -9.39
C ARG A 46 20.31 20.27 -8.59
N GLU A 47 20.32 20.10 -7.27
CA GLU A 47 21.36 20.70 -6.42
C GLU A 47 22.75 20.10 -6.70
N VAL A 48 22.81 18.78 -6.92
CA VAL A 48 24.05 18.07 -7.28
C VAL A 48 24.51 18.42 -8.70
N ASP A 49 23.61 18.50 -9.67
CA ASP A 49 23.94 18.88 -11.05
C ASP A 49 24.59 20.26 -11.08
N VAL A 50 23.99 21.24 -10.38
CA VAL A 50 24.56 22.60 -10.25
C VAL A 50 25.94 22.57 -9.59
N LEU A 51 26.12 21.77 -8.53
CA LEU A 51 27.40 21.67 -7.82
C LEU A 51 28.52 21.13 -8.73
N LEU A 52 28.24 20.06 -9.47
CA LEU A 52 29.20 19.39 -10.35
C LEU A 52 29.50 20.19 -11.62
N ASP A 53 28.52 20.91 -12.17
CA ASP A 53 28.72 21.71 -13.38
C ASP A 53 29.49 23.01 -13.10
N ALA A 54 29.13 23.71 -12.01
CA ALA A 54 29.53 25.10 -11.81
C ALA A 54 30.76 25.28 -10.90
N VAL A 55 30.93 24.46 -9.85
CA VAL A 55 31.84 24.79 -8.76
C VAL A 55 32.89 23.72 -8.51
N TRP A 56 32.50 22.44 -8.58
CA TRP A 56 33.35 21.37 -8.08
C TRP A 56 33.82 20.43 -9.19
N ARG A 57 35.15 20.35 -9.39
CA ARG A 57 35.77 19.57 -10.46
C ARG A 57 36.97 18.76 -10.00
N GLY A 58 37.36 17.78 -10.83
CA GLY A 58 38.50 16.89 -10.63
C GLY A 58 38.11 15.55 -10.03
N ARG A 59 39.10 14.68 -9.77
CA ARG A 59 38.91 13.27 -9.39
C ARG A 59 37.91 13.05 -8.23
N ALA A 60 37.88 13.96 -7.25
CA ALA A 60 36.94 13.85 -6.14
C ALA A 60 35.48 14.07 -6.59
N ALA A 61 35.24 15.03 -7.48
CA ALA A 61 33.94 15.28 -8.07
C ALA A 61 33.51 14.09 -8.95
N ASP A 62 34.43 13.52 -9.74
CA ASP A 62 34.15 12.34 -10.57
C ASP A 62 33.75 11.12 -9.71
N SER A 63 34.49 10.86 -8.61
CA SER A 63 34.17 9.77 -7.69
C SER A 63 32.83 9.98 -6.99
N PHE A 64 32.50 11.23 -6.64
CA PHE A 64 31.21 11.56 -6.06
C PHE A 64 30.08 11.38 -7.08
N ALA A 65 30.27 11.79 -8.33
CA ALA A 65 29.24 11.65 -9.38
C ALA A 65 28.85 10.17 -9.60
N VAL A 66 29.82 9.26 -9.54
CA VAL A 66 29.56 7.81 -9.60
C VAL A 66 28.73 7.35 -8.39
N ALA A 67 29.17 7.67 -7.17
CA ALA A 67 28.45 7.30 -5.96
C ALA A 67 27.05 7.92 -5.89
N TRP A 68 26.89 9.13 -6.40
CA TRP A 68 25.61 9.82 -6.53
C TRP A 68 24.67 9.11 -7.50
N ALA A 69 25.17 8.67 -8.65
CA ALA A 69 24.37 7.92 -9.62
C ALA A 69 23.88 6.59 -9.04
N ASP A 70 24.74 5.87 -8.31
CA ASP A 70 24.37 4.63 -7.63
C ASP A 70 23.30 4.87 -6.55
N TRP A 71 23.51 5.88 -5.70
CA TRP A 71 22.54 6.26 -4.68
C TRP A 71 21.19 6.69 -5.30
N ALA A 72 21.24 7.45 -6.38
CA ALA A 72 20.07 7.90 -7.11
C ALA A 72 19.25 6.71 -7.65
N GLY A 73 19.91 5.76 -8.31
CA GLY A 73 19.24 4.56 -8.82
C GLY A 73 18.63 3.73 -7.71
N ALA A 74 19.31 3.61 -6.57
CA ALA A 74 18.76 2.93 -5.39
C ALA A 74 17.54 3.65 -4.80
N ALA A 75 17.57 4.98 -4.74
CA ALA A 75 16.43 5.78 -4.29
C ALA A 75 15.22 5.63 -5.21
N ASP A 76 15.42 5.66 -6.53
CA ASP A 76 14.36 5.43 -7.51
C ASP A 76 13.77 4.02 -7.39
N ALA A 77 14.60 3.01 -7.13
CA ALA A 77 14.13 1.64 -6.87
C ALA A 77 13.26 1.53 -5.61
N VAL A 78 13.57 2.30 -4.55
CA VAL A 78 12.74 2.35 -3.34
C VAL A 78 11.39 2.99 -3.62
N VAL A 79 11.35 4.08 -4.39
CA VAL A 79 10.08 4.71 -4.81
C VAL A 79 9.21 3.70 -5.55
N VAL A 80 9.76 2.99 -6.53
CA VAL A 80 9.05 1.94 -7.28
C VAL A 80 8.54 0.84 -6.34
N ALA A 81 9.37 0.36 -5.42
CA ALA A 81 8.98 -0.69 -4.49
C ALA A 81 7.83 -0.28 -3.55
N LEU A 82 7.80 0.99 -3.12
CA LEU A 82 6.70 1.53 -2.31
C LEU A 82 5.39 1.55 -3.11
N ASP A 83 5.42 2.04 -4.35
CA ASP A 83 4.25 2.07 -5.22
C ASP A 83 3.74 0.65 -5.54
N GLU A 84 4.63 -0.28 -5.87
CA GLU A 84 4.29 -1.68 -6.11
C GLU A 84 3.67 -2.36 -4.89
N THR A 85 4.14 -2.00 -3.69
CA THR A 85 3.60 -2.51 -2.43
C THR A 85 2.21 -1.96 -2.18
N ALA A 86 2.01 -0.66 -2.35
CA ALA A 86 0.70 -0.02 -2.25
C ALA A 86 -0.31 -0.66 -3.22
N ASP A 87 0.11 -0.90 -4.46
CA ASP A 87 -0.72 -1.53 -5.48
C ASP A 87 -1.07 -2.99 -5.16
N ARG A 88 -0.13 -3.74 -4.56
CA ARG A 88 -0.38 -5.12 -4.13
C ARG A 88 -1.39 -5.17 -3.00
N ILE A 89 -1.25 -4.29 -2.01
CA ILE A 89 -2.19 -4.18 -0.89
C ILE A 89 -3.58 -3.78 -1.43
N ALA A 90 -3.66 -2.76 -2.29
CA ALA A 90 -4.92 -2.31 -2.87
C ALA A 90 -5.61 -3.36 -3.75
N ARG A 91 -4.85 -4.20 -4.47
CA ARG A 91 -5.42 -5.34 -5.21
C ARG A 91 -5.98 -6.39 -4.27
N HIS A 92 -5.16 -6.83 -3.31
CA HIS A 92 -5.59 -7.83 -2.34
C HIS A 92 -6.82 -7.36 -1.56
N HIS A 93 -6.86 -6.08 -1.21
CA HIS A 93 -8.00 -5.46 -0.54
C HIS A 93 -9.29 -5.62 -1.36
N ARG A 94 -9.25 -5.25 -2.64
CA ARG A 94 -10.40 -5.40 -3.55
C ARG A 94 -10.82 -6.85 -3.70
N ASP A 95 -9.87 -7.76 -3.88
CA ASP A 95 -10.17 -9.19 -4.03
C ASP A 95 -10.92 -9.75 -2.80
N VAL A 96 -10.55 -9.31 -1.59
CA VAL A 96 -11.23 -9.74 -0.36
C VAL A 96 -12.60 -9.08 -0.22
N THR A 97 -12.72 -7.77 -0.49
CA THR A 97 -14.02 -7.08 -0.48
C THR A 97 -15.02 -7.74 -1.44
N ASP A 98 -14.58 -8.06 -2.66
CA ASP A 98 -15.43 -8.72 -3.66
C ASP A 98 -15.86 -10.13 -3.22
N LEU A 99 -14.95 -10.87 -2.56
CA LEU A 99 -15.26 -12.18 -1.98
C LEU A 99 -16.31 -12.07 -0.86
N ASP A 100 -16.15 -11.11 0.05
CA ASP A 100 -17.05 -10.92 1.18
C ASP A 100 -18.47 -10.56 0.72
N VAL A 101 -18.58 -9.67 -0.28
CA VAL A 101 -19.87 -9.32 -0.91
C VAL A 101 -20.51 -10.55 -1.55
N GLY A 102 -19.73 -11.33 -2.32
CA GLY A 102 -20.24 -12.54 -2.98
C GLY A 102 -20.72 -13.61 -1.99
N VAL A 103 -20.02 -13.78 -0.87
CA VAL A 103 -20.42 -14.70 0.21
C VAL A 103 -21.69 -14.21 0.89
N ALA A 104 -21.79 -12.91 1.20
CA ALA A 104 -22.98 -12.33 1.82
C ALA A 104 -24.23 -12.51 0.94
N ASP A 105 -24.12 -12.23 -0.36
CA ASP A 105 -25.20 -12.42 -1.33
C ASP A 105 -25.63 -13.89 -1.43
N GLY A 106 -24.65 -14.81 -1.47
CA GLY A 106 -24.91 -16.25 -1.50
C GLY A 106 -25.62 -16.75 -0.25
N LEU A 107 -25.21 -16.28 0.93
CA LEU A 107 -25.84 -16.61 2.21
C LEU A 107 -27.26 -16.04 2.29
N ALA A 108 -27.47 -14.80 1.85
CA ALA A 108 -28.80 -14.19 1.80
C ALA A 108 -29.75 -14.97 0.87
N ALA A 109 -29.28 -15.40 -0.30
CA ALA A 109 -30.06 -16.21 -1.23
C ALA A 109 -30.41 -17.60 -0.64
N LEU A 110 -29.47 -18.24 0.05
CA LEU A 110 -29.73 -19.52 0.73
C LEU A 110 -30.74 -19.38 1.87
N ALA A 111 -30.62 -18.33 2.69
CA ALA A 111 -31.56 -18.03 3.75
C ALA A 111 -32.98 -17.82 3.19
N ALA A 112 -33.13 -16.99 2.16
CA ALA A 112 -34.42 -16.76 1.50
C ALA A 112 -35.04 -18.06 0.94
N ARG A 113 -34.21 -18.96 0.40
CA ARG A 113 -34.68 -20.26 -0.11
C ARG A 113 -35.13 -21.20 1.01
N LEU A 114 -34.41 -21.23 2.14
CA LEU A 114 -34.76 -22.04 3.29
C LEU A 114 -36.07 -21.55 3.92
N ASP A 115 -36.22 -20.23 4.10
CA ASP A 115 -37.44 -19.61 4.61
C ASP A 115 -38.63 -19.85 3.68
N GLY A 116 -38.43 -19.76 2.36
CA GLY A 116 -39.45 -20.07 1.36
C GLY A 116 -39.85 -21.56 1.32
N SER A 117 -38.92 -22.47 1.65
CA SER A 117 -39.19 -23.91 1.72
C SER A 117 -39.86 -24.37 3.03
N GLY A 118 -39.83 -23.53 4.09
CA GLY A 118 -40.36 -23.84 5.41
C GLY A 118 -41.88 -23.59 5.60
N VAL A 119 -42.58 -23.01 4.62
CA VAL A 119 -44.02 -22.63 4.72
C VAL A 119 -44.95 -23.63 4.01
N GLY A 120 -44.51 -24.88 3.81
CA GLY A 120 -45.23 -25.88 3.01
C GLY A 120 -45.47 -27.24 3.69
N GLY A 121 -45.52 -27.33 5.02
CA GLY A 121 -45.94 -28.57 5.71
C GLY A 121 -47.46 -28.70 5.77
N PRO A 122 -48.10 -29.66 5.07
CA PRO A 122 -49.55 -29.82 5.09
C PRO A 122 -50.03 -30.25 6.49
N ARG A 123 -51.05 -29.53 6.98
CA ARG A 123 -51.89 -29.92 8.12
C ARG A 123 -52.89 -31.00 7.72
#